data_AF-A0A3M3U2N8-F1
#
_entry.id   AF-A0A3M3U2N8-F1
#
_cell.length_a   1.000
_cell.length_b   1.000
_cell.length_c   1.000
_cell.angle_alpha   90.00
_cell.angle_beta   90.00
_cell.angle_gamma   90.00
#
_symmetry.space_group_name_H-M   'P 1'
#
loop_
_entity.id
_entity.type
_entity.pdbx_description
1 polymer ?
#
loop_
_entity_poly.entity_id
_entity_poly.type
_entity_poly.pdbx_seq_one_letter_code
_entity_poly.pdbx_strand_id
1 'polypeptide(L)'
;MLLEPVLAVSITNVAKMAAGSQPYVLRIDDGFVHEILAEVVSVEKSLVVAGQITIELDDVLPGDINAGDMIRFSCGRLDVIS
;
A
#
# COMPACT_ATOMS: atom_id res chain seq x y z
N MET A 1 1.30 12.11 12.99
CA MET A 1 2.12 10.97 12.51
C MET A 1 1.57 9.74 13.22
N LEU A 2 1.05 8.75 12.48
CA LEU A 2 0.75 7.46 13.09
C LEU A 2 2.09 6.80 13.42
N LEU A 3 2.27 6.37 14.67
CA LEU A 3 3.49 5.66 15.10
C LEU A 3 3.53 4.23 14.58
N GLU A 4 2.37 3.67 14.27
CA GLU A 4 2.17 2.29 13.85
C GLU A 4 1.57 2.25 12.43
N PRO A 5 1.93 1.23 11.63
CA PRO A 5 1.37 1.07 10.29
C PRO A 5 -0.13 0.79 10.34
N VAL A 6 -0.85 1.23 9.31
CA VAL A 6 -2.22 0.77 9.06
C VAL A 6 -2.19 -0.52 8.25
N LEU A 7 -3.13 -1.44 8.50
CA LEU A 7 -3.23 -2.69 7.75
C LEU A 7 -4.12 -2.50 6.52
N ALA A 8 -3.58 -2.76 5.33
CA ALA A 8 -4.38 -2.94 4.12
C ALA A 8 -4.84 -4.40 4.03
N VAL A 9 -6.15 -4.60 4.12
CA VAL A 9 -6.77 -5.92 4.14
C VAL A 9 -7.36 -6.25 2.76
N SER A 10 -7.20 -7.49 2.33
CA SER A 10 -7.62 -8.03 1.05
C SER A 10 -6.99 -7.27 -0.11
N ILE A 11 -5.65 -7.18 -0.11
CA ILE A 11 -4.94 -6.51 -1.21
C ILE A 11 -5.11 -7.25 -2.53
N THR A 12 -5.31 -6.51 -3.61
CA THR A 12 -5.51 -7.04 -4.97
C THR A 12 -4.93 -6.11 -6.02
N ASN A 13 -4.82 -6.59 -7.27
CA ASN A 13 -4.42 -5.80 -8.43
C ASN A 13 -3.06 -5.09 -8.26
N VAL A 14 -2.11 -5.73 -7.56
CA VAL A 14 -0.77 -5.19 -7.36
C VAL A 14 -0.07 -5.03 -8.71
N ALA A 15 0.35 -3.82 -9.04
CA ALA A 15 1.03 -3.47 -10.28
C ALA A 15 2.19 -2.52 -10.02
N LYS A 16 3.35 -2.80 -10.61
CA LYS A 16 4.50 -1.91 -10.58
C LYS A 16 4.26 -0.68 -11.45
N MET A 17 4.61 0.50 -10.95
CA MET A 17 4.39 1.80 -11.56
C MET A 17 5.71 2.50 -11.90
N ALA A 18 5.64 3.57 -12.69
CA ALA A 18 6.82 4.35 -13.03
C ALA A 18 7.45 4.97 -11.77
N ALA A 19 8.78 5.00 -11.73
CA ALA A 19 9.52 5.65 -10.66
C ALA A 19 9.16 7.15 -10.58
N GLY A 20 9.09 7.69 -9.36
CA GLY A 20 8.76 9.09 -9.11
C GLY A 20 7.28 9.46 -9.27
N SER A 21 6.39 8.47 -9.46
CA SER A 21 4.95 8.71 -9.42
C SER A 21 4.52 9.26 -8.05
N GLN A 22 3.61 10.23 -8.02
CA GLN A 22 3.19 10.86 -6.77
C GLN A 22 2.28 9.90 -5.97
N PRO A 23 2.62 9.56 -4.71
CA PRO A 23 1.80 8.67 -3.90
C PRO A 23 0.40 9.22 -3.62
N TYR A 24 -0.58 8.33 -3.51
CA TYR A 24 -1.95 8.68 -3.14
C TYR A 24 -2.67 7.54 -2.42
N VAL A 25 -3.73 7.91 -1.70
CA VAL A 25 -4.76 7.01 -1.18
C VAL A 25 -6.11 7.55 -1.67
N LEU A 26 -6.79 6.78 -2.51
CA LEU A 26 -8.04 7.18 -3.14
C LEU A 26 -9.15 6.20 -2.73
N ARG A 27 -10.19 6.72 -2.09
CA ARG A 27 -11.42 5.96 -1.84
C ARG A 27 -12.18 5.81 -3.16
N ILE A 28 -12.55 4.57 -3.52
CA ILE A 28 -13.16 4.27 -4.83
C ILE A 28 -14.67 4.49 -4.84
N ASP A 29 -15.34 4.24 -3.73
CA ASP A 29 -16.79 4.38 -3.59
C ASP A 29 -17.21 4.76 -2.16
N ASP A 30 -18.52 4.81 -1.89
CA ASP A 30 -19.05 5.03 -0.54
C ASP A 30 -18.86 3.83 0.40
N GLY A 31 -18.12 2.80 -0.01
CA GLY A 31 -17.68 1.67 0.80
C GLY A 31 -16.30 1.89 1.44
N PHE A 32 -15.62 0.78 1.74
CA PHE A 32 -14.30 0.75 2.39
C PHE A 32 -13.14 0.55 1.42
N VAL A 33 -13.44 0.41 0.12
CA VAL A 33 -12.45 0.07 -0.89
C VAL A 33 -11.59 1.29 -1.22
N HIS A 34 -10.27 1.08 -1.23
CA HIS A 34 -9.31 2.09 -1.61
C HIS A 34 -8.39 1.58 -2.71
N GLU A 35 -8.01 2.47 -3.63
CA GLU A 35 -6.83 2.31 -4.47
C GLU A 35 -5.69 3.17 -3.90
N ILE A 36 -4.51 2.57 -3.86
CA ILE A 36 -3.34 3.16 -3.21
C ILE A 36 -2.17 3.07 -4.19
N LEU A 37 -1.44 4.17 -4.30
CA LEU A 37 -0.12 4.23 -4.94
C LEU A 37 0.91 4.58 -3.87
N ALA A 38 1.86 3.68 -3.66
CA ALA A 38 2.81 3.76 -2.57
C ALA A 38 4.20 3.26 -3.00
N GLU A 39 5.22 3.73 -2.29
CA GLU A 39 6.59 3.22 -2.43
C GLU A 39 6.80 2.01 -1.51
N VAL A 40 7.40 0.94 -2.01
CA VAL A 40 7.76 -0.22 -1.20
C VAL A 40 8.98 0.10 -0.34
N VAL A 41 8.84 0.05 0.98
CA VAL A 41 9.95 0.32 1.91
C VAL A 41 10.55 -0.96 2.51
N SER A 42 9.79 -2.06 2.54
CA SER A 42 10.30 -3.37 2.94
C SER A 42 9.48 -4.48 2.31
N VAL A 43 10.12 -5.32 1.48
CA VAL A 43 9.49 -6.52 0.92
C VAL A 43 9.30 -7.59 2.00
N GLU A 44 10.29 -7.79 2.86
CA GLU A 44 10.26 -8.79 3.94
C GLU A 44 9.10 -8.56 4.92
N LYS A 45 8.81 -7.29 5.23
CA LYS A 45 7.73 -6.91 6.15
C LYS A 45 6.44 -6.52 5.44
N SER A 46 6.36 -6.65 4.12
CA SER A 46 5.24 -6.17 3.32
C SER A 46 4.83 -4.73 3.64
N LEU A 47 5.81 -3.82 3.76
CA LEU A 47 5.57 -2.41 4.10
C LEU A 47 5.70 -1.50 2.89
N VAL A 48 4.73 -0.60 2.76
CA VAL A 48 4.71 0.48 1.78
C VAL A 48 4.44 1.83 2.44
N VAL A 49 4.80 2.91 1.75
CA VAL A 49 4.55 4.28 2.21
C VAL A 49 3.79 5.08 1.14
N ALA A 50 2.63 5.59 1.52
CA ALA A 50 1.86 6.54 0.74
C ALA A 50 1.93 7.93 1.40
N GLY A 51 2.87 8.76 0.96
CA GLY A 51 3.11 10.06 1.57
C GLY A 51 3.66 9.92 3.00
N GLN A 52 2.84 10.24 4.02
CA GLN A 52 3.22 10.15 5.44
C GLN A 52 2.62 8.93 6.16
N ILE A 53 1.92 8.05 5.43
CA ILE A 53 1.24 6.88 5.99
C ILE A 53 2.07 5.64 5.64
N THR A 54 2.52 4.92 6.66
CA THR A 54 3.06 3.57 6.50
C THR A 54 1.92 2.57 6.52
N ILE A 55 1.92 1.66 5.55
CA ILE A 55 0.87 0.67 5.33
C ILE A 55 1.53 -0.71 5.31
N GLU A 56 0.99 -1.62 6.10
CA GLU A 56 1.32 -3.05 6.05
C GLU A 56 0.32 -3.76 5.14
N LEU A 57 0.82 -4.63 4.26
CA LEU A 57 -0.02 -5.40 3.35
C LEU A 57 -0.29 -6.78 3.94
N ASP A 58 -1.53 -7.26 3.83
CA ASP A 58 -1.94 -8.56 4.35
C ASP A 58 -1.58 -9.76 3.46
N ASP A 59 -0.84 -9.53 2.37
CA ASP A 59 -0.36 -10.56 1.45
C ASP A 59 1.08 -10.26 1.00
N VAL A 60 1.71 -11.27 0.40
CA VAL A 60 3.07 -11.19 -0.13
C VAL A 60 3.11 -10.42 -1.45
N LEU A 61 4.15 -9.61 -1.63
CA LEU A 61 4.38 -8.92 -2.89
C LEU A 61 4.85 -9.90 -3.98
N PRO A 62 4.45 -9.69 -5.25
CA PRO A 62 5.03 -10.37 -6.40
C PRO A 62 6.56 -10.31 -6.43
N GLY A 63 7.20 -11.40 -6.85
CA GLY A 63 8.66 -11.58 -6.71
C GLY A 63 9.55 -10.64 -7.53
N ASP A 64 8.98 -9.87 -8.47
CA ASP A 64 9.67 -8.84 -9.26
C ASP A 64 9.61 -7.43 -8.65
N ILE A 65 8.90 -7.30 -7.51
CA ILE A 65 8.79 -6.06 -6.75
C ILE A 65 9.88 -6.00 -5.67
N ASN A 66 10.58 -4.87 -5.62
CA ASN A 66 11.71 -4.62 -4.75
C ASN A 66 11.47 -3.35 -3.91
N ALA A 67 12.24 -3.18 -2.83
CA ALA A 67 12.26 -1.92 -2.10
C ALA A 67 12.68 -0.76 -3.01
N GLY A 68 11.98 0.37 -2.88
CA GLY A 68 12.09 1.56 -3.74
C GLY A 68 11.17 1.54 -4.97
N ASP A 69 10.50 0.42 -5.27
CA ASP A 69 9.52 0.39 -6.35
C ASP A 69 8.24 1.13 -5.96
N MET A 70 7.66 1.85 -6.91
CA MET A 70 6.30 2.37 -6.79
C MET A 70 5.31 1.27 -7.19
N ILE A 71 4.30 1.01 -6.37
CA ILE A 71 3.25 0.03 -6.67
C ILE A 71 1.86 0.65 -6.53
N ARG A 72 0.96 0.30 -7.45
CA ARG A 72 -0.48 0.53 -7.34
C ARG A 72 -1.14 -0.76 -6.87
N PHE A 73 -2.06 -0.66 -5.92
CA PHE A 73 -2.89 -1.79 -5.49
C PHE A 73 -4.25 -1.31 -5.00
N SER A 74 -5.20 -2.22 -4.90
CA SER A 74 -6.47 -1.98 -4.22
C SER A 74 -6.54 -2.78 -2.92
N CYS A 75 -7.27 -2.29 -1.93
CA CYS A 75 -7.58 -3.04 -0.71
C CYS A 75 -9.07 -2.93 -0.38
N GLY A 76 -9.61 -3.96 0.29
CA GLY A 76 -11.00 -3.98 0.74
C GLY A 76 -11.28 -3.02 1.89
N ARG A 77 -10.28 -2.81 2.77
CA ARG A 77 -10.31 -1.81 3.86
C ARG A 77 -8.91 -1.45 4.35
N LEU A 78 -8.82 -0.32 5.03
CA LEU A 78 -7.65 0.10 5.81
C LEU A 78 -8.03 0.10 7.29
N ASP A 79 -7.35 -0.72 8.09
CA ASP A 79 -7.59 -0.83 9.52
C ASP A 79 -6.48 -0.14 10.30
N VAL A 80 -6.85 0.67 11.29
CA VAL A 80 -5.91 1.15 12.29
C VAL A 80 -5.82 0.08 13.37
N ILE A 81 -4.64 -0.51 13.51
CA ILE A 81 -4.34 -1.48 14.57
C ILE A 81 -3.69 -0.69 15.72
N SER A 82 -4.12 -0.96 16.96
CA SER A 82 -3.61 -0.36 18.20
C SER A 82 -3.46 -1.41 19.29
#